data_AF-A0A7W0KPN6-F1
#
_entry.id   AF-A0A7W0KPN6-F1
#
_cell.length_a   1.000
_cell.length_b   1.000
_cell.length_c   1.000
_cell.angle_alpha   90.00
_cell.angle_beta   90.00
_cell.angle_gamma   90.00
#
_symmetry.space_group_name_H-M   'P 1'
#
loop_
_entity.id
_entity.type
_entity.pdbx_description
1 polymer ?
#
loop_
_entity_poly.entity_id
_entity_poly.type
_entity_poly.pdbx_seq_one_letter_code
_entity_poly.pdbx_strand_id
1 'polypeptide(L)'
;MAVFLIFLLFAVQLTLNLYATSTVTAAGFDAARTVASRRVDHANRAEVAAAQAAATETLRTMLGETGRHADVSWTVGTEVVRLRLVVDAPGVLPSELVGGAGPRRIDRTFVVRIEQPR
;
A
#
# COMPACT_ATOMS: atom_id res chain seq x y z
N MET A 1 -6.90 -3.88 37.23
CA MET A 1 -7.05 -2.68 36.37
C MET A 1 -5.95 -2.55 35.33
N ALA A 2 -4.66 -2.52 35.71
CA ALA A 2 -3.56 -2.43 34.75
C ALA A 2 -3.53 -3.55 33.68
N VAL A 3 -3.78 -4.80 34.09
CA VAL A 3 -3.87 -5.95 33.16
C VAL A 3 -4.94 -5.74 32.08
N PHE A 4 -6.12 -5.23 32.46
CA PHE A 4 -7.19 -4.93 31.51
C PHE A 4 -6.78 -3.84 30.50
N LEU A 5 -6.13 -2.78 30.96
CA LEU A 5 -5.63 -1.71 30.09
C LEU A 5 -4.54 -2.22 29.13
N ILE A 6 -3.68 -3.14 29.57
CA ILE A 6 -2.66 -3.77 28.72
C ILE A 6 -3.31 -4.63 27.63
N PHE A 7 -4.28 -5.47 27.99
CA PHE A 7 -5.02 -6.27 27.00
C PHE A 7 -5.83 -5.40 26.04
N LEU A 8 -6.45 -4.32 26.52
CA LEU A 8 -7.16 -3.36 25.69
C LEU A 8 -6.22 -2.67 24.70
N LEU A 9 -5.06 -2.20 25.17
CA LEU A 9 -4.04 -1.60 24.30
C LEU A 9 -3.57 -2.61 23.25
N PHE A 10 -3.31 -3.85 23.65
CA PHE A 10 -2.92 -4.92 22.72
C PHE A 10 -4.00 -5.19 21.67
N ALA A 11 -5.27 -5.27 22.07
CA ALA A 11 -6.38 -5.50 21.15
C ALA A 11 -6.54 -4.35 20.14
N VAL A 12 -6.40 -3.10 20.60
CA VAL A 12 -6.43 -1.91 19.72
C VAL A 12 -5.27 -1.95 18.74
N GLN A 13 -4.04 -2.23 19.21
CA GLN A 13 -2.87 -2.34 18.35
C GLN A 13 -3.02 -3.45 17.29
N LEU A 14 -3.57 -4.61 17.68
CA LEU A 14 -3.86 -5.70 16.76
C LEU A 14 -4.88 -5.27 15.70
N THR A 15 -5.96 -4.60 16.12
CA THR A 15 -7.02 -4.13 15.23
C THR A 15 -6.50 -3.10 14.23
N LEU A 16 -5.68 -2.14 14.69
CA LEU A 16 -5.06 -1.13 13.85
C LEU A 16 -4.11 -1.76 12.82
N ASN A 17 -3.30 -2.73 13.24
CA ASN A 17 -2.38 -3.41 12.33
C ASN A 17 -3.12 -4.25 11.26
N LEU A 18 -4.19 -4.94 11.65
CA LEU A 18 -5.04 -5.68 10.72
C LEU A 18 -5.76 -4.75 9.75
N TYR A 19 -6.31 -3.64 10.25
CA TYR A 19 -6.94 -2.63 9.42
C TYR A 19 -5.95 -2.04 8.41
N ALA A 20 -4.78 -1.59 8.86
CA ALA A 20 -3.74 -1.05 8.01
C ALA A 20 -3.32 -2.05 6.92
N THR A 21 -3.09 -3.32 7.29
CA THR A 21 -2.72 -4.38 6.35
C THR A 21 -3.81 -4.61 5.30
N SER A 22 -5.08 -4.65 5.73
CA SER A 22 -6.23 -4.86 4.84
C SER A 22 -6.39 -3.70 3.86
N THR A 23 -6.36 -2.46 4.35
CA THR A 23 -6.46 -1.25 3.54
C THR A 23 -5.31 -1.13 2.54
N VAL A 24 -4.07 -1.39 2.97
CA VAL A 24 -2.89 -1.43 2.08
C VAL A 24 -3.06 -2.49 0.99
N THR A 25 -3.60 -3.65 1.34
CA THR A 25 -3.83 -4.74 0.38
C THR A 25 -4.90 -4.35 -0.65
N ALA A 26 -6.02 -3.81 -0.20
CA ALA A 26 -7.11 -3.38 -1.08
C ALA A 26 -6.67 -2.25 -2.01
N ALA A 27 -6.07 -1.19 -1.46
CA ALA A 27 -5.66 -0.02 -2.21
C ALA A 27 -4.51 -0.35 -3.19
N GLY A 28 -3.53 -1.15 -2.78
CA GLY A 28 -2.44 -1.59 -3.66
C GLY A 28 -2.94 -2.45 -4.82
N PHE A 29 -3.88 -3.36 -4.57
CA PHE A 29 -4.48 -4.15 -5.64
C PHE A 29 -5.30 -3.29 -6.61
N ASP A 30 -6.10 -2.36 -6.11
CA ASP A 30 -6.92 -1.46 -6.94
C ASP A 30 -6.07 -0.52 -7.81
N ALA A 31 -4.98 0.01 -7.24
CA ALA A 31 -4.00 0.80 -7.98
C ALA A 31 -3.34 -0.03 -9.10
N ALA A 32 -2.87 -1.24 -8.78
CA ALA A 32 -2.25 -2.13 -9.76
C ALA A 32 -3.23 -2.55 -10.87
N ARG A 33 -4.50 -2.79 -10.51
CA ARG A 33 -5.57 -3.08 -11.46
C ARG A 33 -5.89 -1.89 -12.38
N THR A 34 -5.89 -0.68 -11.84
CA THR A 34 -6.14 0.54 -12.63
C THR A 34 -5.08 0.72 -13.71
N VAL A 35 -3.80 0.56 -13.36
CA VAL A 35 -2.69 0.63 -14.33
C VAL A 35 -2.74 -0.51 -15.33
N ALA A 36 -3.08 -1.73 -14.89
CA ALA A 36 -3.21 -2.91 -15.75
C ALA A 36 -4.48 -2.94 -16.61
N SER A 37 -5.36 -1.95 -16.48
CA SER A 37 -6.66 -1.92 -17.16
C SER A 37 -6.51 -1.68 -18.66
N ARG A 38 -7.48 -2.18 -19.44
CA ARG A 38 -7.54 -1.95 -20.91
C ARG A 38 -7.62 -0.49 -21.32
N ARG A 39 -7.93 0.42 -20.40
CA ARG A 39 -8.06 1.86 -20.69
C ARG A 39 -6.70 2.54 -20.87
N VAL A 40 -5.63 1.88 -20.46
CA VAL A 40 -4.25 2.37 -20.59
C VAL A 40 -3.62 1.69 -21.81
N ASP A 41 -3.19 2.45 -22.80
CA ASP A 41 -2.34 1.94 -23.86
C ASP A 41 -0.94 1.63 -23.32
N HIS A 42 -0.66 0.34 -23.13
CA HIS A 42 0.61 -0.15 -22.62
C HIS A 42 1.75 -0.07 -23.66
N ALA A 43 1.44 0.19 -24.94
CA ALA A 43 2.44 0.50 -25.96
C ALA A 43 2.93 1.96 -25.86
N ASN A 44 2.13 2.85 -25.27
CA ASN A 44 2.46 4.26 -25.10
C ASN A 44 3.03 4.54 -23.69
N ARG A 45 4.35 4.78 -23.62
CA ARG A 45 5.02 5.07 -22.33
C ARG A 45 4.45 6.30 -21.61
N ALA A 46 3.99 7.32 -22.33
CA ALA A 46 3.47 8.53 -21.71
C ALA A 46 2.14 8.25 -20.98
N GLU A 47 1.31 7.39 -21.56
CA GLU A 47 0.02 7.00 -20.98
C GLU A 47 0.20 6.09 -19.76
N VAL A 48 1.14 5.13 -19.84
CA VAL A 48 1.52 4.30 -18.70
C VAL A 48 2.06 5.15 -17.54
N ALA A 49 2.92 6.14 -17.83
CA ALA A 49 3.45 7.04 -16.80
C ALA A 49 2.34 7.90 -16.16
N ALA A 50 1.40 8.40 -16.96
CA ALA A 50 0.25 9.15 -16.46
C ALA A 50 -0.67 8.28 -15.59
N ALA A 51 -0.94 7.04 -16.00
CA ALA A 51 -1.72 6.08 -15.23
C ALA A 51 -1.04 5.71 -13.91
N GLN A 52 0.28 5.49 -13.91
CA GLN A 52 1.05 5.26 -12.69
C GLN A 52 0.99 6.45 -11.74
N ALA A 53 1.14 7.68 -12.25
CA ALA A 53 1.08 8.90 -11.44
C ALA A 53 -0.31 9.07 -10.81
N ALA A 54 -1.38 8.91 -11.59
CA ALA A 54 -2.75 8.99 -11.11
C ALA A 54 -3.05 7.90 -10.05
N ALA A 55 -2.67 6.65 -10.33
CA ALA A 55 -2.85 5.54 -9.40
C ALA A 55 -2.06 5.74 -8.09
N THR A 56 -0.85 6.30 -8.19
CA THR A 56 -0.02 6.63 -7.02
C THR A 56 -0.67 7.73 -6.18
N GLU A 57 -1.23 8.76 -6.80
CA GLU A 57 -1.90 9.84 -6.09
C GLU A 57 -3.17 9.36 -5.38
N THR A 58 -3.99 8.55 -6.06
CA THR A 58 -5.17 7.92 -5.46
C THR A 58 -4.78 7.00 -4.30
N LEU A 59 -3.75 6.17 -4.47
CA LEU A 59 -3.22 5.30 -3.43
C LEU A 59 -2.78 6.09 -2.20
N ARG A 60 -2.02 7.18 -2.38
CA ARG A 60 -1.58 8.06 -1.29
C ARG A 60 -2.76 8.71 -0.57
N THR A 61 -3.76 9.16 -1.32
CA THR A 61 -4.98 9.74 -0.76
C THR A 61 -5.75 8.73 0.10
N MET A 62 -5.89 7.48 -0.39
CA MET A 62 -6.58 6.43 0.37
C MET A 62 -5.84 6.00 1.64
N LEU A 63 -4.50 5.97 1.59
CA LEU A 63 -3.66 5.59 2.72
C LEU A 63 -3.44 6.74 3.73
N GLY A 64 -3.79 7.97 3.37
CA GLY A 64 -3.68 9.14 4.23
C GLY A 64 -2.25 9.39 4.71
N GLU A 65 -2.08 9.61 6.03
CA GLU A 65 -0.76 9.84 6.65
C GLU A 65 0.24 8.72 6.34
N THR A 66 -0.22 7.47 6.41
CA THR A 66 0.57 6.28 6.12
C THR A 66 1.06 6.25 4.67
N GLY A 67 0.24 6.77 3.75
CA GLY A 67 0.55 6.86 2.33
C GLY A 67 1.56 7.95 1.97
N ARG A 68 1.63 9.01 2.78
CA ARG A 68 2.47 10.18 2.51
C ARG A 68 3.96 9.87 2.51
N HIS A 69 4.37 8.85 3.26
CA HIS A 69 5.75 8.36 3.33
C HIS A 69 5.92 6.98 2.71
N ALA A 70 4.95 6.54 1.90
CA ALA A 70 5.03 5.27 1.21
C ALA A 70 6.07 5.29 0.09
N ASP A 71 6.98 4.31 0.08
CA ASP A 71 7.80 4.03 -1.08
C ASP A 71 6.97 3.22 -2.08
N VAL A 72 6.73 3.83 -3.24
CA VAL A 72 5.94 3.25 -4.33
C VAL A 72 6.86 3.01 -5.51
N SER A 73 6.94 1.77 -5.96
CA SER A 73 7.74 1.40 -7.13
C SER A 73 6.92 0.55 -8.11
N TRP A 74 6.99 0.93 -9.38
CA TRP A 74 6.24 0.31 -10.46
C TRP A 74 7.18 -0.46 -11.39
N THR A 75 6.76 -1.62 -11.84
CA THR A 75 7.40 -2.35 -12.94
C THR A 75 6.32 -2.82 -13.89
N VAL A 76 6.27 -2.22 -15.08
CA VAL A 76 5.31 -2.57 -16.11
C VAL A 76 6.01 -3.43 -17.15
N GLY A 77 5.56 -4.68 -17.28
CA GLY A 77 5.93 -5.58 -18.36
C GLY A 77 4.88 -5.57 -19.48
N THR A 78 5.04 -6.48 -20.43
CA THR A 78 4.09 -6.65 -21.55
C THR A 78 2.81 -7.38 -21.17
N GLU A 79 2.86 -8.21 -20.13
CA GLU A 79 1.71 -9.01 -19.67
C GLU A 79 1.29 -8.73 -18.23
N VAL A 80 2.16 -8.12 -17.43
CA VAL A 80 1.93 -7.92 -16.00
C VAL A 80 2.40 -6.55 -15.55
N VAL A 81 1.65 -5.95 -14.64
CA VAL A 81 2.02 -4.78 -13.86
C VAL A 81 2.37 -5.26 -12.45
N ARG A 82 3.56 -4.87 -11.97
CA ARG A 82 3.98 -5.07 -10.58
C ARG A 82 4.01 -3.73 -9.86
N LEU A 83 3.41 -3.69 -8.69
CA LEU A 83 3.47 -2.59 -7.75
C LEU A 83 4.13 -3.10 -6.48
N ARG A 84 5.28 -2.55 -6.11
CA ARG A 84 5.85 -2.75 -4.78
C ARG A 84 5.59 -1.51 -3.94
N LEU A 85 4.94 -1.74 -2.81
CA LEU A 85 4.50 -0.73 -1.87
C LEU A 85 5.14 -1.05 -0.51
N VAL A 86 5.90 -0.09 0.00
CA VAL A 86 6.49 -0.17 1.33
C VAL A 86 5.95 0.98 2.16
N VAL A 87 5.29 0.65 3.27
CA VAL A 87 4.72 1.64 4.19
C VAL A 87 5.12 1.34 5.63
N ASP A 88 5.22 2.36 6.46
CA ASP A 88 5.44 2.18 7.90
C ASP A 88 4.09 1.97 8.60
N ALA A 89 3.93 0.88 9.36
CA ALA A 89 2.67 0.59 10.02
C ALA A 89 2.37 1.64 11.12
N PRO A 90 1.11 2.09 11.24
CA PRO A 90 0.70 2.96 12.32
C PRO A 90 0.82 2.23 13.67
N GLY A 91 1.48 2.86 14.63
CA GLY A 91 1.60 2.39 16.00
C GLY A 91 1.15 3.46 16.98
N VAL A 92 0.48 3.05 18.06
CA VAL A 92 0.02 3.98 19.12
C VAL A 92 1.17 4.37 20.07
N LEU A 93 2.27 3.60 20.06
CA LEU A 93 3.43 3.90 20.89
C LEU A 93 4.33 4.89 20.15
N PRO A 94 4.73 6.01 20.77
CA PRO A 94 5.77 6.88 20.24
C PRO A 94 7.02 6.06 19.94
N SER A 95 7.65 6.30 18.79
CA SER A 95 8.85 5.61 18.32
C SER A 95 9.96 5.57 19.39
N GLU A 96 9.99 6.55 20.29
CA GLU A 96 10.95 6.69 21.39
C GLU A 96 10.76 5.68 22.54
N LEU A 97 9.55 5.15 22.74
CA LEU A 97 9.25 4.14 23.77
C LEU A 97 9.42 2.70 23.25
N VAL A 98 9.45 2.52 21.92
CA VAL A 98 9.67 1.22 21.29
C VAL A 98 11.18 1.01 21.15
N GLY A 99 11.87 0.72 22.26
CA GLY A 99 13.32 0.52 22.28
C GLY A 99 13.79 -0.45 21.18
N GLY A 100 14.50 0.09 20.18
CA GLY A 100 15.24 -0.66 19.16
C GLY A 100 14.44 -1.39 18.08
N ALA A 101 13.13 -1.60 18.26
CA ALA A 101 12.27 -2.16 17.20
C ALA A 101 11.62 -1.01 16.43
N GLY A 102 12.28 -0.56 15.36
CA GLY A 102 11.79 0.51 14.49
C GLY A 102 10.35 0.29 13.97
N PRO A 103 9.74 1.32 13.34
CA PRO A 103 8.37 1.24 12.83
C PRO A 103 8.17 -0.05 12.02
N ARG A 104 7.09 -0.77 12.33
CA ARG A 104 6.83 -2.09 11.73
C ARG A 104 6.52 -1.88 10.24
N ARG A 105 7.52 -2.07 9.39
CA ARG A 105 7.42 -1.82 7.96
C ARG A 105 6.61 -2.92 7.26
N ILE A 106 5.62 -2.52 6.47
CA ILE A 106 4.80 -3.38 5.63
C ILE A 106 5.35 -3.30 4.21
N ASP A 107 6.01 -4.38 3.75
CA ASP A 107 6.43 -4.55 2.35
C ASP A 107 5.48 -5.50 1.64
N ARG A 108 4.83 -5.00 0.59
CA ARG A 108 3.89 -5.77 -0.25
C ARG A 108 4.19 -5.54 -1.71
N THR A 109 4.20 -6.64 -2.46
CA THR A 109 4.28 -6.62 -3.92
C THR A 109 2.97 -7.18 -4.49
N PHE A 110 2.32 -6.40 -5.33
CA PHE A 110 1.11 -6.75 -6.07
C PHE A 110 1.49 -7.03 -7.51
N VAL A 111 0.98 -8.13 -8.06
CA VAL A 111 1.21 -8.50 -9.46
C VAL A 111 -0.15 -8.70 -10.11
N VAL A 112 -0.46 -7.86 -11.10
CA VAL A 112 -1.73 -7.93 -11.84
C VAL A 112 -1.42 -8.13 -13.30
N ARG A 113 -2.16 -9.04 -13.95
CA ARG A 113 -2.03 -9.30 -15.37
C ARG A 113 -2.77 -8.23 -16.18
N ILE A 114 -2.12 -7.70 -17.21
CA ILE A 114 -2.69 -6.71 -18.11
C ILE A 114 -3.85 -7.35 -18.87
N GLU A 115 -4.98 -6.66 -18.85
CA GLU A 115 -6.15 -7.10 -19.59
C GLU A 115 -5.90 -6.88 -21.09
N GLN A 116 -5.86 -7.95 -21.89
CA GLN A 116 -5.69 -7.85 -23.36
C GLN A 116 -7.02 -7.53 -24.04
N PRO A 117 -7.08 -6.65 -25.06
CA PRO A 117 -8.28 -6.48 -25.89
C PRO A 117 -8.62 -7.79 -26.60
N ARG A 118 -9.90 -8.11 -26.67
CA ARG A 118 -10.44 -9.28 -27.37
C ARG A 118 -11.17 -8.83 -28.62
#